data_AF-A0A6B1DK95-F1
#
_entry.id   AF-A0A6B1DK95-F1
#
_cell.length_a   1.000
_cell.length_b   1.000
_cell.length_c   1.000
_cell.angle_alpha   90.00
_cell.angle_beta   90.00
_cell.angle_gamma   90.00
#
_symmetry.space_group_name_H-M   'P 1'
#
loop_
_entity.id
_entity.type
_entity.pdbx_description
1 polymer ?
#
loop_
_entity_poly.entity_id
_entity_poly.type
_entity_poly.pdbx_seq_one_letter_code
_entity_poly.pdbx_strand_id
1 'polypeptide(L)'
;MSWWGRLWKRSRAEDELDRELRDHVERQAADHVRAGMAPREARRHARLEFGGLDQIKELCRDARGTRWLEEIGQDVRFTLRLLLKDRWAAAGAVLALGLGLGISSAAFTAYNGLLLRGLPVDDQRSVMALAMRDETGADQAVSYLDYRDWRDAAENFRDIAAYSQPPLNVSDPGLGTQQFYGARVTANTFGLLGAPPVLGRDFRPDDDRPGAPPVVLLGHGIWTTRYGADPDVLGRVIRVNDVASTVIGVMPEGFQFPFWAELWQPLSLTPGLAEQERDQRAFSVVGRLADGVSLDQAQADLDAVTAGLVGRYPDTNAGLRAHVAPSTSTSTRSFRGR
;
A
#
# COMPACT_ATOMS: atom_id res chain seq x y z
N MET A 1 24.35 22.22 21.09
CA MET A 1 25.65 22.26 20.40
C MET A 1 25.86 20.98 19.60
N SER A 2 25.95 21.12 18.28
CA SER A 2 26.05 20.02 17.29
C SER A 2 27.22 19.08 17.58
N TRP A 3 26.94 17.78 17.60
CA TRP A 3 27.87 16.68 17.84
C TRP A 3 29.02 16.63 16.81
N TRP A 4 28.76 17.09 15.58
CA TRP A 4 29.76 17.24 14.52
C TRP A 4 30.88 18.23 14.87
N GLY A 5 30.57 19.29 15.62
CA GLY A 5 31.57 20.27 16.06
C GLY A 5 32.53 19.74 17.14
N ARG A 6 32.13 18.70 17.88
CA ARG A 6 32.98 18.04 18.89
C ARG A 6 34.01 17.10 18.25
N LEU A 7 33.66 16.46 17.13
CA LEU A 7 34.57 15.62 16.35
C LEU A 7 35.72 16.41 15.72
N TRP A 8 35.46 17.64 15.24
CA TRP A 8 36.50 18.42 14.55
C TRP A 8 37.44 19.18 15.50
N LYS A 9 37.04 19.42 16.74
CA LYS A 9 37.87 20.07 17.78
C LYS A 9 38.71 19.07 18.58
N ARG A 10 38.80 17.81 18.13
CA ARG A 10 39.48 16.69 18.81
C ARG A 10 40.95 16.98 19.13
N SER A 11 41.76 17.33 18.13
CA SER A 11 43.20 17.60 18.37
C SER A 11 43.39 18.74 19.36
N ARG A 12 42.59 19.80 19.21
CA ARG A 12 42.65 21.00 20.05
C ARG A 12 42.28 20.71 21.50
N ALA A 13 41.30 19.83 21.73
CA ALA A 13 40.87 19.41 23.06
C ALA A 13 41.83 18.40 23.71
N GLU A 14 42.52 17.56 22.93
CA GLU A 14 43.61 16.70 23.41
C GLU A 14 44.83 17.55 23.77
N ASP A 15 45.21 18.50 22.93
CA ASP A 15 46.32 19.43 23.19
C ASP A 15 46.05 20.34 24.40
N GLU A 16 44.79 20.67 24.66
CA GLU A 16 44.37 21.48 25.81
C GLU A 16 44.41 20.67 27.11
N LEU A 17 43.91 19.42 27.09
CA LEU A 17 44.02 18.50 28.21
C LEU A 17 45.48 18.18 28.54
N ASP A 18 46.33 17.98 27.53
CA ASP A 18 47.78 17.76 27.70
C ASP A 18 48.48 18.95 28.35
N ARG A 19 48.10 20.17 27.94
CA ARG A 19 48.62 21.41 28.53
C ARG A 19 48.18 21.56 29.97
N GLU A 20 46.91 21.34 30.26
CA GLU A 20 46.34 21.48 31.60
C GLU A 20 46.96 20.48 32.60
N LEU A 21 47.14 19.22 32.17
CA LEU A 21 47.76 18.19 33.01
C LEU A 21 49.25 18.47 33.27
N ARG A 22 50.01 18.95 32.28
CA ARG A 22 51.42 19.33 32.48
C ARG A 22 51.57 20.53 33.41
N ASP A 23 50.74 21.54 33.22
CA ASP A 23 50.73 22.73 34.05
C ASP A 23 50.39 22.40 35.52
N HIS A 24 49.48 21.44 35.74
CA HIS A 24 49.18 20.97 37.09
C HIS A 24 50.39 20.30 37.78
N VAL A 25 51.09 19.40 37.07
CA VAL A 25 52.29 18.73 37.60
C VAL A 25 53.43 19.73 37.85
N GLU A 26 53.59 20.74 36.99
CA GLU A 26 54.58 21.79 37.16
C GLU A 26 54.26 22.70 38.35
N ARG A 27 52.99 23.06 38.56
CA ARG A 27 52.54 23.81 39.73
C ARG A 27 52.79 23.05 41.03
N GLN A 28 52.45 21.77 41.11
CA GLN A 28 52.75 20.93 42.27
C GLN A 28 54.26 20.84 42.54
N ALA A 29 55.07 20.63 41.50
CA ALA A 29 56.52 20.63 41.64
C ALA A 29 57.05 21.98 42.16
N ALA A 30 56.51 23.11 41.69
CA ALA A 30 56.90 24.44 42.16
C ALA A 30 56.49 24.72 43.62
N ASP A 31 55.36 24.18 44.07
CA ASP A 31 54.91 24.27 45.47
C ASP A 31 55.81 23.45 46.40
N HIS A 32 56.25 22.25 45.99
CA HIS A 32 57.23 21.45 46.74
C HIS A 32 58.61 22.12 46.81
N VAL A 33 59.05 22.81 45.76
CA VAL A 33 60.27 23.63 45.81
C VAL A 33 60.12 24.79 46.79
N ARG A 34 58.96 25.46 46.81
CA ARG A 34 58.66 26.51 47.80
C ARG A 34 58.60 25.97 49.23
N ALA A 35 58.21 24.70 49.41
CA ALA A 35 58.26 23.99 50.70
C ALA A 35 59.68 23.50 51.07
N GLY A 36 60.72 23.81 50.28
CA GLY A 36 62.12 23.57 50.60
C GLY A 36 62.75 22.33 49.97
N MET A 37 62.05 21.62 49.06
CA MET A 37 62.64 20.48 48.35
C MET A 37 63.56 20.89 47.21
N ALA A 38 64.58 20.07 46.95
CA ALA A 38 65.44 20.24 45.78
C ALA A 38 64.61 20.10 44.47
N PRO A 39 64.84 20.94 43.45
CA PRO A 39 64.01 20.98 42.23
C PRO A 39 63.87 19.64 41.46
N ARG A 40 64.88 18.77 41.55
CA ARG A 40 64.83 17.44 40.91
C ARG A 40 63.97 16.46 41.69
N GLU A 41 64.00 16.55 43.01
CA GLU A 41 63.19 15.70 43.90
C GLU A 41 61.73 16.13 43.89
N ALA A 42 61.47 17.44 43.92
CA ALA A 42 60.13 18.01 43.82
C ALA A 42 59.38 17.57 42.55
N ARG A 43 60.06 17.56 41.38
CA ARG A 43 59.48 17.07 40.12
C ARG A 43 59.21 15.56 40.13
N ARG A 44 60.09 14.79 40.76
CA ARG A 44 59.92 13.34 40.90
C ARG A 44 58.74 13.03 41.83
N HIS A 45 58.60 13.77 42.93
CA HIS A 45 57.52 13.62 43.89
C HIS A 45 56.17 13.99 43.26
N ALA A 46 56.08 15.13 42.59
CA ALA A 46 54.86 15.56 41.87
C ALA A 46 54.42 14.53 40.82
N ARG A 47 55.35 13.90 40.09
CA ARG A 47 55.02 12.83 39.12
C ARG A 47 54.55 11.53 39.78
N LEU A 48 55.05 11.20 40.96
CA LEU A 48 54.63 10.00 41.70
C LEU A 48 53.26 10.21 42.35
N GLU A 49 52.98 11.42 42.85
CA GLU A 49 51.74 11.78 43.53
C GLU A 49 50.57 12.01 42.55
N PHE A 50 50.84 12.59 41.38
CA PHE A 50 49.83 12.76 40.32
C PHE A 50 49.46 11.44 39.61
N GLY A 51 50.31 10.40 39.73
CA GLY A 51 50.10 9.10 39.09
C GLY A 51 50.40 9.10 37.58
N GLY A 52 50.02 8.00 36.91
CA GLY A 52 50.24 7.84 35.47
C GLY A 52 49.39 8.82 34.65
N LEU A 53 50.01 9.85 34.10
CA LEU A 53 49.36 10.87 33.25
C LEU A 53 48.47 10.26 32.15
N ASP A 54 48.89 9.14 31.56
CA ASP A 54 48.14 8.45 30.51
C ASP A 54 46.87 7.77 31.05
N GLN A 55 46.88 7.32 32.30
CA GLN A 55 45.74 6.65 32.95
C GLN A 55 44.62 7.65 33.29
N ILE A 56 44.98 8.87 33.67
CA ILE A 56 44.02 9.96 33.91
C ILE A 56 43.42 10.47 32.59
N LYS A 57 44.23 10.52 31.51
CA LYS A 57 43.72 10.84 30.17
C LYS A 57 42.70 9.80 29.68
N GLU A 58 42.96 8.51 29.92
CA GLU A 58 42.02 7.41 29.60
C GLU A 58 40.69 7.58 30.35
N LEU A 59 40.71 7.86 31.65
CA LEU A 59 39.49 8.08 32.45
C LEU A 59 38.70 9.32 31.98
N CYS A 60 39.39 10.40 31.60
CA CYS A 60 38.75 11.59 31.03
C CYS A 60 38.16 11.35 29.62
N ARG A 61 38.74 10.42 28.84
CA ARG A 61 38.18 9.99 27.54
C ARG A 61 36.88 9.21 27.73
N ASP A 62 36.82 8.30 28.71
CA ASP A 62 35.61 7.52 29.02
C ASP A 62 34.45 8.43 29.50
N ALA A 63 34.74 9.45 30.31
CA ALA A 63 33.72 10.39 30.80
C ALA A 63 33.10 11.28 29.71
N ARG A 64 33.77 11.47 28.56
CA ARG A 64 33.31 12.34 27.46
C ARG A 64 32.33 11.66 26.49
N GLY A 65 32.13 10.34 26.61
CA GLY A 65 31.13 9.61 25.83
C GLY A 65 31.35 9.64 24.31
N THR A 66 32.58 9.91 23.85
CA THR A 66 32.95 9.89 22.41
C THR A 66 33.58 8.56 21.98
N ARG A 67 33.88 7.69 22.94
CA ARG A 67 34.52 6.39 22.73
C ARG A 67 33.70 5.45 21.84
N TRP A 68 32.38 5.38 22.04
CA TRP A 68 31.50 4.52 21.23
C TRP A 68 31.51 4.86 19.73
N LEU A 69 31.75 6.13 19.37
CA LEU A 69 31.92 6.53 17.97
C LEU A 69 33.25 6.06 17.38
N GLU A 70 34.31 6.12 18.19
CA GLU A 70 35.64 5.68 17.79
C GLU A 70 35.64 4.17 17.61
N GLU A 71 34.99 3.45 18.53
CA GLU A 71 34.75 2.01 18.43
C GLU A 71 33.96 1.68 17.16
N ILE A 72 32.83 2.34 16.89
CA ILE A 72 32.07 2.13 15.64
C ILE A 72 32.92 2.43 14.39
N GLY A 73 33.67 3.54 14.38
CA GLY A 73 34.50 3.91 13.22
C GLY A 73 35.64 2.91 12.98
N GLN A 74 36.24 2.42 14.06
CA GLN A 74 37.31 1.43 14.02
C GLN A 74 36.76 0.07 13.60
N ASP A 75 35.59 -0.32 14.10
CA ASP A 75 34.86 -1.53 13.76
C ASP A 75 34.39 -1.53 12.30
N VAL A 76 33.85 -0.41 11.80
CA VAL A 76 33.48 -0.26 10.38
C VAL A 76 34.70 -0.42 9.49
N ARG A 77 35.82 0.23 9.82
CA ARG A 77 37.06 0.14 9.02
C ARG A 77 37.68 -1.25 9.06
N PHE A 78 37.64 -1.90 10.22
CA PHE A 78 38.09 -3.27 10.40
C PHE A 78 37.23 -4.25 9.60
N THR A 79 35.90 -4.13 9.72
CA THR A 79 34.93 -4.94 8.99
C THR A 79 35.08 -4.74 7.48
N LEU A 80 35.29 -3.51 7.00
CA LEU A 80 35.55 -3.25 5.58
C LEU A 80 36.82 -3.96 5.08
N ARG A 81 37.91 -3.92 5.86
CA ARG A 81 39.14 -4.64 5.51
C ARG A 81 38.93 -6.15 5.50
N LEU A 82 38.14 -6.67 6.43
CA LEU A 82 37.80 -8.09 6.51
C LEU A 82 36.97 -8.53 5.30
N LEU A 83 35.96 -7.74 4.92
CA LEU A 83 35.14 -7.96 3.72
C LEU A 83 35.97 -7.88 2.42
N LEU A 84 36.98 -7.01 2.36
CA LEU A 84 37.89 -6.91 1.22
C LEU A 84 38.91 -8.05 1.15
N LYS A 85 39.18 -8.73 2.27
CA LYS A 85 40.09 -9.88 2.36
C LYS A 85 39.38 -11.16 1.89
N ASP A 86 38.17 -11.43 2.39
CA ASP A 86 37.34 -12.57 1.98
C ASP A 86 36.27 -12.17 0.96
N ARG A 87 36.74 -11.76 -0.22
CA ARG A 87 35.92 -11.18 -1.30
C ARG A 87 34.76 -12.09 -1.73
N TRP A 88 34.92 -13.42 -1.66
CA TRP A 88 33.89 -14.36 -2.10
C TRP A 88 32.75 -14.51 -1.08
N ALA A 89 33.06 -14.58 0.21
CA ALA A 89 32.04 -14.62 1.26
C ALA A 89 31.27 -13.29 1.32
N ALA A 90 31.99 -12.16 1.22
CA ALA A 90 31.38 -10.84 1.13
C ALA A 90 30.50 -10.69 -0.12
N ALA A 91 30.98 -11.12 -1.29
CA ALA A 91 30.19 -11.09 -2.52
C ALA A 91 28.92 -11.94 -2.43
N GLY A 92 29.01 -13.15 -1.88
CA GLY A 92 27.85 -14.02 -1.65
C GLY A 92 26.80 -13.38 -0.73
N ALA A 93 27.24 -12.79 0.39
CA ALA A 93 26.35 -12.09 1.32
C ALA A 93 25.69 -10.85 0.69
N VAL A 94 26.45 -10.05 -0.05
CA VAL A 94 25.93 -8.87 -0.78
C VAL A 94 24.94 -9.28 -1.87
N LEU A 95 25.21 -10.35 -2.62
CA LEU A 95 24.28 -10.90 -3.61
C LEU A 95 22.99 -11.41 -2.98
N ALA A 96 23.09 -12.16 -1.88
CA ALA A 96 21.92 -12.68 -1.18
C ALA A 96 21.04 -11.55 -0.62
N LEU A 97 21.65 -10.56 0.05
CA LEU A 97 20.95 -9.38 0.55
C LEU A 97 20.38 -8.54 -0.60
N GLY A 98 21.15 -8.33 -1.66
CA GLY A 98 20.73 -7.59 -2.85
C GLY A 98 19.55 -8.25 -3.57
N LEU A 99 19.56 -9.58 -3.70
CA LEU A 99 18.44 -10.34 -4.24
C LEU A 99 17.20 -10.26 -3.35
N GLY A 100 17.35 -10.43 -2.03
CA GLY A 100 16.24 -10.30 -1.09
C GLY A 100 15.60 -8.91 -1.14
N LEU A 101 16.42 -7.86 -1.04
CA LEU A 101 15.97 -6.47 -1.14
C LEU A 101 15.38 -6.15 -2.52
N GLY A 102 15.99 -6.69 -3.58
CA GLY A 102 15.55 -6.51 -4.96
C GLY A 102 14.18 -7.14 -5.21
N ILE A 103 13.96 -8.37 -4.76
CA ILE A 103 12.66 -9.05 -4.87
C ILE A 103 11.58 -8.30 -4.09
N SER A 104 11.85 -7.93 -2.84
CA SER A 104 10.88 -7.17 -2.03
C SER A 104 10.57 -5.80 -2.64
N SER A 105 11.58 -5.10 -3.17
CA SER A 105 11.40 -3.79 -3.79
C SER A 105 10.71 -3.87 -5.15
N ALA A 106 11.01 -4.90 -5.95
CA ALA A 106 10.35 -5.14 -7.23
C ALA A 106 8.88 -5.52 -7.03
N ALA A 107 8.58 -6.38 -6.06
CA ALA A 107 7.20 -6.70 -5.68
C ALA A 107 6.45 -5.43 -5.24
N PHE A 108 7.04 -4.59 -4.39
CA PHE A 108 6.44 -3.33 -3.98
C PHE A 108 6.27 -2.34 -5.14
N THR A 109 7.25 -2.26 -6.06
CA THR A 109 7.19 -1.37 -7.23
C THR A 109 6.13 -1.84 -8.23
N ALA A 110 6.03 -3.15 -8.47
CA ALA A 110 4.96 -3.73 -9.26
C ALA A 110 3.61 -3.43 -8.61
N TYR A 111 3.46 -3.70 -7.31
CA TYR A 111 2.23 -3.43 -6.56
C TYR A 111 1.83 -1.94 -6.61
N ASN A 112 2.76 -1.04 -6.33
CA ASN A 112 2.53 0.41 -6.34
C ASN A 112 2.28 0.93 -7.76
N GLY A 113 2.98 0.41 -8.78
CA GLY A 113 2.78 0.76 -10.18
C GLY A 113 1.46 0.26 -10.77
N LEU A 114 0.96 -0.89 -10.29
CA LEU A 114 -0.35 -1.44 -10.66
C LEU A 114 -1.51 -0.79 -9.91
N LEU A 115 -1.32 -0.29 -8.68
CA LEU A 115 -2.36 0.42 -7.92
C LEU A 115 -2.44 1.92 -8.21
N LEU A 116 -1.33 2.57 -8.60
CA LEU A 116 -1.28 4.02 -8.86
C LEU A 116 -1.66 4.42 -10.29
N ARG A 117 -1.86 3.47 -11.21
CA ARG A 117 -2.68 3.75 -12.39
C ARG A 117 -4.12 3.80 -11.91
N GLY A 118 -4.51 4.95 -11.37
CA GLY A 118 -5.92 5.20 -11.10
C GLY A 118 -6.72 4.86 -12.36
N LEU A 119 -7.91 4.31 -12.17
CA LEU A 119 -8.83 3.94 -13.25
C LEU A 119 -8.84 5.05 -14.32
N PRO A 120 -8.64 4.75 -15.62
CA PRO A 120 -8.65 5.78 -16.67
C PRO A 120 -10.09 6.28 -16.88
N VAL A 121 -10.60 7.00 -15.89
CA VAL A 121 -11.97 7.47 -15.75
C VAL A 121 -11.95 8.95 -15.50
N ASP A 122 -12.87 9.65 -16.14
CA ASP A 122 -13.04 11.08 -15.94
C ASP A 122 -13.45 11.35 -14.48
N ASP A 123 -12.70 12.24 -13.84
CA ASP A 123 -12.88 12.68 -12.45
C ASP A 123 -12.98 11.54 -11.41
N GLN A 124 -11.87 10.82 -11.21
CA GLN A 124 -11.73 9.79 -10.17
C GLN A 124 -12.13 10.25 -8.76
N ARG A 125 -12.05 11.55 -8.45
CA ARG A 125 -12.35 12.07 -7.11
C ARG A 125 -13.84 11.99 -6.77
N SER A 126 -14.69 11.93 -7.79
CA SER A 126 -16.14 11.77 -7.62
C SER A 126 -16.56 10.31 -7.42
N VAL A 127 -15.67 9.32 -7.61
CA VAL A 127 -16.00 7.90 -7.46
C VAL A 127 -15.62 7.39 -6.07
N MET A 128 -16.64 6.98 -5.30
CA MET A 128 -16.53 6.49 -3.94
C MET A 128 -16.77 4.98 -3.89
N ALA A 129 -16.00 4.28 -3.07
CA ALA A 129 -16.32 2.93 -2.63
C ALA A 129 -17.34 3.02 -1.49
N LEU A 130 -18.41 2.23 -1.60
CA LEU A 130 -19.46 2.13 -0.60
C LEU A 130 -19.40 0.74 0.04
N ALA A 131 -19.38 0.70 1.36
CA ALA A 131 -19.31 -0.54 2.12
C ALA A 131 -20.26 -0.48 3.33
N MET A 132 -20.66 -1.65 3.80
CA MET A 132 -21.20 -1.78 5.16
C MET A 132 -20.02 -1.82 6.13
N ARG A 133 -20.15 -1.23 7.31
CA ARG A 133 -19.14 -1.31 8.36
C ARG A 133 -19.75 -1.91 9.61
N ASP A 134 -19.10 -2.93 10.14
CA ASP A 134 -19.52 -3.57 11.38
C ASP A 134 -19.02 -2.80 12.63
N GLU A 135 -19.41 -3.27 13.81
CA GLU A 135 -19.04 -2.67 15.10
C GLU A 135 -17.52 -2.69 15.38
N THR A 136 -16.78 -3.58 14.71
CA THR A 136 -15.31 -3.64 14.82
C THR A 136 -14.62 -2.57 13.97
N GLY A 137 -15.38 -1.88 13.12
CA GLY A 137 -14.88 -0.90 12.16
C GLY A 137 -14.36 -1.52 10.87
N ALA A 138 -14.60 -2.80 10.63
CA ALA A 138 -14.21 -3.48 9.41
C ALA A 138 -15.24 -3.24 8.30
N ASP A 139 -14.74 -2.96 7.10
CA ASP A 139 -15.58 -2.84 5.91
C ASP A 139 -15.98 -4.25 5.43
N GLN A 140 -17.28 -4.43 5.25
CA GLN A 140 -17.95 -5.65 4.83
C GLN A 140 -18.52 -5.46 3.42
N ALA A 141 -18.64 -6.58 2.70
CA ALA A 141 -19.39 -6.60 1.45
C ALA A 141 -20.86 -6.21 1.69
N VAL A 142 -21.52 -5.77 0.62
CA VAL A 142 -22.91 -5.34 0.62
C VAL A 142 -23.76 -6.48 0.04
N SER A 143 -24.97 -6.66 0.57
CA SER A 143 -25.93 -7.60 -0.01
C SER A 143 -26.55 -7.02 -1.28
N TYR A 144 -27.03 -7.87 -2.18
CA TYR A 144 -27.69 -7.38 -3.40
C TYR A 144 -28.91 -6.50 -3.07
N LEU A 145 -29.67 -6.84 -2.03
CA LEU A 145 -30.84 -6.09 -1.60
C LEU A 145 -30.48 -4.74 -0.98
N ASP A 146 -29.45 -4.68 -0.11
CA ASP A 146 -29.00 -3.42 0.47
C ASP A 146 -28.44 -2.48 -0.61
N TYR A 147 -27.69 -3.01 -1.60
CA TYR A 147 -27.23 -2.24 -2.75
C TYR A 147 -28.41 -1.61 -3.51
N ARG A 148 -29.47 -2.38 -3.77
CA ARG A 148 -30.66 -1.86 -4.46
C ARG A 148 -31.34 -0.75 -3.66
N ASP A 149 -31.51 -0.95 -2.35
CA ASP A 149 -32.07 0.09 -1.47
C ASP A 149 -31.20 1.35 -1.48
N TRP A 150 -29.87 1.23 -1.46
CA TRP A 150 -28.96 2.38 -1.58
C TRP A 150 -29.09 3.09 -2.92
N ARG A 151 -29.06 2.35 -4.03
CA ARG A 151 -29.21 2.90 -5.38
C ARG A 151 -30.54 3.65 -5.55
N ASP A 152 -31.61 3.11 -4.99
CA ASP A 152 -32.97 3.63 -5.20
C ASP A 152 -33.29 4.80 -4.25
N ALA A 153 -32.57 4.96 -3.12
CA ALA A 153 -32.90 5.94 -2.08
C ALA A 153 -31.82 7.00 -1.80
N ALA A 154 -30.55 6.79 -2.16
CA ALA A 154 -29.51 7.77 -1.92
C ALA A 154 -29.56 8.90 -2.98
N GLU A 155 -29.66 10.15 -2.53
CA GLU A 155 -29.89 11.32 -3.40
C GLU A 155 -28.59 12.06 -3.76
N ASN A 156 -27.54 11.89 -2.95
CA ASN A 156 -26.26 12.58 -3.15
C ASN A 156 -25.31 11.85 -4.13
N PHE A 157 -25.77 10.74 -4.70
CA PHE A 157 -25.07 9.99 -5.73
C PHE A 157 -25.77 10.16 -7.08
N ARG A 158 -25.01 10.49 -8.12
CA ARG A 158 -25.51 10.50 -9.50
C ARG A 158 -25.96 9.11 -9.92
N ASP A 159 -25.20 8.11 -9.52
CA ASP A 159 -25.51 6.70 -9.76
C ASP A 159 -24.70 5.80 -8.81
N ILE A 160 -25.18 4.58 -8.58
CA ILE A 160 -24.56 3.56 -7.74
C ILE A 160 -24.54 2.23 -8.49
N ALA A 161 -23.37 1.59 -8.56
CA ALA A 161 -23.15 0.33 -9.23
C ALA A 161 -22.59 -0.72 -8.27
N ALA A 162 -22.91 -1.99 -8.52
CA ALA A 162 -22.42 -3.12 -7.75
C ALA A 162 -21.64 -4.09 -8.63
N TYR A 163 -20.67 -4.78 -8.04
CA TYR A 163 -19.88 -5.78 -8.74
C TYR A 163 -19.42 -6.92 -7.82
N SER A 164 -19.06 -8.03 -8.47
CA SER A 164 -18.30 -9.14 -7.88
C SER A 164 -17.19 -9.59 -8.84
N GLN A 165 -16.18 -10.29 -8.34
CA GLN A 165 -15.06 -10.79 -9.15
C GLN A 165 -14.91 -12.31 -9.06
N PRO A 166 -15.85 -13.09 -9.61
CA PRO A 166 -15.65 -14.52 -9.73
C PRO A 166 -14.54 -14.82 -10.75
N PRO A 167 -13.80 -15.94 -10.60
CA PRO A 167 -13.00 -16.46 -11.69
C PRO A 167 -13.90 -16.78 -12.89
N LEU A 168 -13.51 -16.33 -14.09
CA LEU A 168 -14.25 -16.59 -15.33
C LEU A 168 -13.40 -17.42 -16.28
N ASN A 169 -13.88 -18.61 -16.64
CA ASN A 169 -13.26 -19.48 -17.64
C ASN A 169 -13.87 -19.21 -19.00
N VAL A 170 -13.06 -18.76 -19.95
CA VAL A 170 -13.47 -18.53 -21.34
C VAL A 170 -13.07 -19.74 -22.17
N SER A 171 -14.04 -20.31 -22.88
CA SER A 171 -13.80 -21.35 -23.87
C SER A 171 -14.44 -21.01 -25.21
N ASP A 172 -13.68 -21.26 -26.27
CA ASP A 172 -14.09 -21.10 -27.65
C ASP A 172 -13.89 -22.42 -28.38
N PRO A 173 -14.73 -22.75 -29.37
CA PRO A 173 -14.39 -23.75 -30.36
C PRO A 173 -13.05 -23.40 -31.02
N GLY A 174 -12.04 -24.25 -30.84
CA GLY A 174 -10.73 -24.15 -31.51
C GLY A 174 -9.63 -23.35 -30.79
N LEU A 175 -9.91 -22.60 -29.72
CA LEU A 175 -8.89 -21.82 -28.97
C LEU A 175 -8.61 -22.36 -27.55
N GLY A 176 -9.24 -23.46 -27.16
CA GLY A 176 -9.10 -24.05 -25.83
C GLY A 176 -9.74 -23.22 -24.71
N THR A 177 -9.66 -23.74 -23.49
CA THR A 177 -10.19 -23.07 -22.28
C THR A 177 -9.08 -22.33 -21.56
N GLN A 178 -9.34 -21.07 -21.18
CA GLN A 178 -8.42 -20.25 -20.39
C GLN A 178 -9.18 -19.52 -19.30
N GLN A 179 -8.61 -19.47 -18.10
CA GLN A 179 -9.15 -18.70 -16.99
C GLN A 179 -8.64 -17.26 -17.05
N PHE A 180 -9.53 -16.31 -16.81
CA PHE A 180 -9.25 -14.88 -16.75
C PHE A 180 -9.77 -14.28 -15.43
N TYR A 181 -9.18 -13.16 -15.04
CA TYR A 181 -9.77 -12.31 -14.00
C TYR A 181 -10.99 -11.62 -14.59
N GLY A 182 -12.17 -12.03 -14.12
CA GLY A 182 -13.43 -11.49 -14.60
C GLY A 182 -14.13 -10.66 -13.54
N ALA A 183 -15.10 -9.87 -13.98
CA ALA A 183 -16.04 -9.22 -13.08
C ALA A 183 -17.47 -9.37 -13.58
N ARG A 184 -18.39 -9.50 -12.63
CA ARG A 184 -19.82 -9.32 -12.88
C ARG A 184 -20.20 -7.96 -12.36
N VAL A 185 -20.83 -7.13 -13.19
CA VAL A 185 -21.05 -5.71 -12.91
C VAL A 185 -22.46 -5.30 -13.30
N THR A 186 -23.05 -4.33 -12.61
CA THR A 186 -24.36 -3.81 -12.98
C THR A 186 -24.29 -3.02 -14.28
N ALA A 187 -25.38 -2.99 -15.06
CA ALA A 187 -25.38 -2.39 -16.41
C ALA A 187 -24.89 -0.93 -16.46
N ASN A 188 -25.10 -0.17 -15.39
CA ASN A 188 -24.70 1.23 -15.28
C ASN A 188 -23.21 1.45 -14.97
N THR A 189 -22.43 0.40 -14.70
CA THR A 189 -21.07 0.52 -14.16
C THR A 189 -20.15 1.38 -15.03
N PHE A 190 -20.12 1.15 -16.35
CA PHE A 190 -19.18 1.85 -17.23
C PHE A 190 -19.64 3.26 -17.58
N GLY A 191 -20.95 3.48 -17.70
CA GLY A 191 -21.54 4.82 -17.73
C GLY A 191 -21.25 5.62 -16.47
N LEU A 192 -21.38 5.01 -15.29
CA LEU A 192 -20.98 5.59 -14.01
C LEU A 192 -19.49 5.91 -14.02
N LEU A 193 -18.63 5.03 -14.52
CA LEU A 193 -17.19 5.29 -14.59
C LEU A 193 -16.80 6.26 -15.72
N GLY A 194 -17.70 6.61 -16.65
CA GLY A 194 -17.33 7.42 -17.81
C GLY A 194 -16.34 6.73 -18.74
N ALA A 195 -16.36 5.39 -18.80
CA ALA A 195 -15.44 4.58 -19.57
C ALA A 195 -16.20 3.82 -20.68
N PRO A 196 -16.49 4.44 -21.84
CA PRO A 196 -17.19 3.76 -22.91
C PRO A 196 -16.30 2.70 -23.60
N PRO A 197 -16.88 1.60 -24.13
CA PRO A 197 -16.16 0.67 -24.99
C PRO A 197 -15.57 1.34 -26.25
N VAL A 198 -14.38 0.91 -26.68
CA VAL A 198 -13.75 1.39 -27.93
C VAL A 198 -14.33 0.73 -29.18
N LEU A 199 -14.95 -0.43 -29.02
CA LEU A 199 -15.60 -1.19 -30.07
C LEU A 199 -16.93 -1.74 -29.54
N GLY A 200 -17.98 -1.70 -30.35
CA GLY A 200 -19.30 -2.22 -29.99
C GLY A 200 -20.11 -1.26 -29.11
N ARG A 201 -20.79 -1.79 -28.09
CA ARG A 201 -21.68 -1.03 -27.20
C ARG A 201 -21.45 -1.40 -25.73
N ASP A 202 -21.85 -0.49 -24.85
CA ASP A 202 -21.93 -0.74 -23.41
C ASP A 202 -23.12 -1.66 -23.05
N PHE A 203 -23.16 -2.15 -21.81
CA PHE A 203 -24.32 -2.79 -21.21
C PHE A 203 -25.52 -1.83 -21.18
N ARG A 204 -26.70 -2.40 -21.37
CA ARG A 204 -27.98 -1.70 -21.24
C ARG A 204 -28.72 -2.26 -20.02
N PRO A 205 -29.65 -1.49 -19.43
CA PRO A 205 -30.49 -2.00 -18.34
C PRO A 205 -31.24 -3.30 -18.68
N ASP A 206 -31.53 -3.55 -19.96
CA ASP A 206 -32.17 -4.78 -20.44
C ASP A 206 -31.24 -6.01 -20.39
N ASP A 207 -29.91 -5.82 -20.49
CA ASP A 207 -28.92 -6.90 -20.44
C ASP A 207 -28.70 -7.42 -19.00
N ASP A 208 -28.98 -6.59 -17.99
CA ASP A 208 -28.76 -6.87 -16.56
C ASP A 208 -30.07 -7.19 -15.83
N ARG A 209 -30.96 -7.91 -16.51
CA ARG A 209 -32.21 -8.43 -15.93
C ARG A 209 -32.15 -9.95 -15.76
N PRO A 210 -32.87 -10.52 -14.79
CA PRO A 210 -33.05 -11.96 -14.70
C PRO A 210 -33.58 -12.54 -16.01
N GLY A 211 -32.90 -13.57 -16.53
CA GLY A 211 -33.26 -14.25 -17.78
C GLY A 211 -32.89 -13.50 -19.07
N ALA A 212 -32.20 -12.36 -18.99
CA ALA A 212 -31.68 -11.68 -20.18
C ALA A 212 -30.67 -12.57 -20.93
N PRO A 213 -30.61 -12.49 -22.27
CA PRO A 213 -29.59 -13.19 -23.05
C PRO A 213 -28.18 -12.83 -22.54
N PRO A 214 -27.31 -13.81 -22.22
CA PRO A 214 -26.00 -13.51 -21.68
C PRO A 214 -25.13 -12.76 -22.68
N VAL A 215 -24.51 -11.68 -22.21
CA VAL A 215 -23.58 -10.84 -22.97
C VAL A 215 -22.28 -10.66 -22.21
N VAL A 216 -21.21 -10.33 -22.94
CA VAL A 216 -19.88 -10.12 -22.37
C VAL A 216 -19.19 -8.94 -23.05
N LEU A 217 -18.49 -8.15 -22.27
CA LEU A 217 -17.53 -7.14 -22.73
C LEU A 217 -16.12 -7.70 -22.53
N LEU A 218 -15.28 -7.56 -23.55
CA LEU A 218 -13.88 -8.02 -23.49
C LEU A 218 -12.96 -6.87 -23.13
N GLY A 219 -11.90 -7.15 -22.38
CA GLY A 219 -10.76 -6.26 -22.25
C GLY A 219 -9.94 -6.25 -23.53
N HIS A 220 -9.29 -5.12 -23.81
CA HIS A 220 -8.41 -4.96 -24.97
C HIS A 220 -7.31 -6.03 -25.03
N GLY A 221 -6.78 -6.46 -23.88
CA GLY A 221 -5.77 -7.51 -23.79
C GLY A 221 -6.25 -8.87 -24.32
N ILE A 222 -7.47 -9.29 -23.96
CA ILE A 222 -8.05 -10.54 -24.48
C ILE A 222 -8.32 -10.40 -25.98
N TRP A 223 -8.91 -9.27 -26.39
CA TRP A 223 -9.19 -9.01 -27.80
C TRP A 223 -7.95 -9.11 -28.69
N THR A 224 -6.84 -8.50 -28.28
CA THR A 224 -5.57 -8.52 -29.02
C THR A 224 -4.88 -9.88 -28.99
N THR A 225 -4.71 -10.47 -27.80
CA THR A 225 -3.90 -11.70 -27.63
C THR A 225 -4.62 -12.98 -28.03
N ARG A 226 -5.91 -13.10 -27.73
CA ARG A 226 -6.72 -14.30 -27.99
C ARG A 226 -7.45 -14.25 -29.32
N TYR A 227 -7.95 -13.07 -29.69
CA TYR A 227 -8.75 -12.88 -30.90
C TYR A 227 -8.01 -12.08 -32.00
N GLY A 228 -6.71 -11.82 -31.84
CA GLY A 228 -5.89 -11.21 -32.89
C GLY A 228 -6.29 -9.77 -33.25
N ALA A 229 -6.95 -9.05 -32.34
CA ALA A 229 -7.54 -7.73 -32.58
C ALA A 229 -8.59 -7.72 -33.71
N ASP A 230 -9.25 -8.87 -33.95
CA ASP A 230 -10.26 -9.02 -34.99
C ASP A 230 -11.55 -8.25 -34.63
N PRO A 231 -12.00 -7.26 -35.42
CA PRO A 231 -13.26 -6.56 -35.17
C PRO A 231 -14.50 -7.47 -35.30
N ASP A 232 -14.39 -8.59 -36.00
CA ASP A 232 -15.46 -9.60 -36.14
C ASP A 232 -15.68 -10.40 -34.85
N VAL A 233 -14.96 -10.07 -33.77
CA VAL A 233 -15.27 -10.54 -32.42
C VAL A 233 -16.65 -10.05 -31.95
N LEU A 234 -17.16 -8.92 -32.47
CA LEU A 234 -18.50 -8.44 -32.12
C LEU A 234 -19.58 -9.40 -32.62
N GLY A 235 -20.53 -9.73 -31.75
CA GLY A 235 -21.60 -10.69 -32.05
C GLY A 235 -21.16 -12.15 -31.97
N ARG A 236 -19.87 -12.43 -31.79
CA ARG A 236 -19.36 -13.78 -31.57
C ARG A 236 -19.90 -14.34 -30.25
N VAL A 237 -20.33 -15.60 -30.27
CA VAL A 237 -20.75 -16.32 -29.06
C VAL A 237 -19.55 -17.08 -28.50
N ILE A 238 -19.20 -16.79 -27.26
CA ILE A 238 -18.14 -17.47 -26.50
C ILE A 238 -18.75 -18.11 -25.25
N ARG A 239 -18.13 -19.15 -24.69
CA ARG A 239 -18.59 -19.73 -23.42
C ARG A 239 -17.80 -19.11 -22.28
N VAL A 240 -18.50 -18.54 -21.31
CA VAL A 240 -17.92 -18.01 -20.08
C VAL A 240 -18.51 -18.77 -18.90
N ASN A 241 -17.70 -19.57 -18.20
CA ASN A 241 -18.16 -20.53 -17.18
C ASN A 241 -19.35 -21.36 -17.68
N ASP A 242 -19.20 -21.92 -18.90
CA ASP A 242 -20.23 -22.71 -19.59
C ASP A 242 -21.53 -21.99 -19.99
N VAL A 243 -21.59 -20.67 -19.79
CA VAL A 243 -22.69 -19.82 -20.26
C VAL A 243 -22.33 -19.24 -21.63
N ALA A 244 -23.13 -19.57 -22.65
CA ALA A 244 -22.99 -18.99 -23.98
C ALA A 244 -23.32 -17.50 -23.93
N SER A 245 -22.30 -16.66 -24.08
CA SER A 245 -22.36 -15.20 -23.97
C SER A 245 -21.97 -14.55 -25.29
N THR A 246 -22.75 -13.57 -25.72
CA THR A 246 -22.46 -12.81 -26.94
C THR A 246 -21.50 -11.67 -26.62
N VAL A 247 -20.40 -11.56 -27.35
CA VAL A 247 -19.48 -10.43 -27.24
C VAL A 247 -20.18 -9.19 -27.81
N ILE A 248 -20.40 -8.18 -26.98
CA ILE A 248 -21.11 -6.95 -27.39
C ILE A 248 -20.19 -5.72 -27.51
N GLY A 249 -18.94 -5.84 -27.07
CA GLY A 249 -17.98 -4.74 -27.13
C GLY A 249 -16.62 -5.07 -26.54
N VAL A 250 -15.68 -4.15 -26.72
CA VAL A 250 -14.31 -4.21 -26.22
C VAL A 250 -13.98 -2.93 -25.47
N MET A 251 -13.49 -3.06 -24.24
CA MET A 251 -13.08 -1.95 -23.38
C MET A 251 -11.74 -1.33 -23.84
N PRO A 252 -11.47 -0.06 -23.49
CA PRO A 252 -10.21 0.60 -23.83
C PRO A 252 -8.97 -0.14 -23.34
N GLU A 253 -7.82 0.12 -23.97
CA GLU A 253 -6.54 -0.41 -23.53
C GLU A 253 -6.23 0.00 -22.08
N GLY A 254 -5.78 -0.96 -21.27
CA GLY A 254 -5.45 -0.73 -19.86
C GLY A 254 -6.65 -0.57 -18.92
N PHE A 255 -7.89 -0.67 -19.42
CA PHE A 255 -9.07 -0.66 -18.55
C PHE A 255 -9.18 -1.98 -17.76
N GLN A 256 -9.19 -1.87 -16.44
CA GLN A 256 -9.02 -3.02 -15.52
C GLN A 256 -9.94 -2.97 -14.28
N PHE A 257 -11.03 -2.21 -14.33
CA PHE A 257 -12.00 -2.12 -13.22
C PHE A 257 -12.64 -3.49 -12.94
N PRO A 258 -12.87 -3.90 -11.69
CA PRO A 258 -12.51 -3.21 -10.45
C PRO A 258 -11.06 -3.50 -10.02
N PHE A 259 -10.57 -4.73 -10.20
CA PHE A 259 -9.19 -5.11 -9.89
C PHE A 259 -8.67 -6.11 -10.93
N TRP A 260 -7.92 -5.60 -11.91
CA TRP A 260 -7.32 -6.40 -12.99
C TRP A 260 -8.32 -7.24 -13.78
N ALA A 261 -9.60 -6.86 -13.82
CA ALA A 261 -10.56 -7.58 -14.63
C ALA A 261 -10.26 -7.37 -16.11
N GLU A 262 -10.38 -8.44 -16.88
CA GLU A 262 -10.07 -8.51 -18.31
C GLU A 262 -11.31 -8.86 -19.14
N LEU A 263 -12.42 -9.19 -18.49
CA LEU A 263 -13.73 -9.34 -19.11
C LEU A 263 -14.84 -9.05 -18.10
N TRP A 264 -16.00 -8.66 -18.62
CA TRP A 264 -17.15 -8.27 -17.81
C TRP A 264 -18.42 -8.93 -18.30
N GLN A 265 -19.23 -9.38 -17.36
CA GLN A 265 -20.59 -9.90 -17.57
C GLN A 265 -21.60 -9.09 -16.74
N PRO A 266 -22.88 -9.02 -17.14
CA PRO A 266 -23.92 -8.45 -16.29
C PRO A 266 -24.01 -9.13 -14.91
N LEU A 267 -24.30 -8.34 -13.87
CA LEU A 267 -24.43 -8.84 -12.50
C LEU A 267 -25.54 -9.88 -12.38
N SER A 268 -26.61 -9.74 -13.18
CA SER A 268 -27.74 -10.67 -13.29
C SER A 268 -27.33 -12.11 -13.62
N LEU A 269 -26.14 -12.34 -14.19
CA LEU A 269 -25.60 -13.68 -14.43
C LEU A 269 -24.99 -14.33 -13.17
N THR A 270 -25.08 -13.68 -12.02
CA THR A 270 -24.70 -14.26 -10.73
C THR A 270 -25.67 -15.38 -10.35
N PRO A 271 -25.20 -16.63 -10.13
CA PRO A 271 -26.05 -17.74 -9.75
C PRO A 271 -26.84 -17.43 -8.48
N GLY A 272 -28.16 -17.64 -8.53
CA GLY A 272 -29.03 -17.45 -7.39
C GLY A 272 -29.25 -16.00 -6.97
N LEU A 273 -28.87 -15.00 -7.79
CA LEU A 273 -28.92 -13.58 -7.40
C LEU A 273 -30.31 -13.13 -6.93
N ALA A 274 -31.36 -13.60 -7.61
CA ALA A 274 -32.73 -13.22 -7.31
C ALA A 274 -33.24 -13.86 -6.01
N GLU A 275 -32.63 -14.97 -5.61
CA GLU A 275 -32.96 -15.77 -4.43
C GLU A 275 -32.08 -15.43 -3.21
N GLN A 276 -31.12 -14.51 -3.35
CA GLN A 276 -30.23 -14.15 -2.24
C GLN A 276 -30.98 -13.44 -1.12
N GLU A 277 -30.72 -13.90 0.11
CA GLU A 277 -31.18 -13.25 1.33
C GLU A 277 -30.31 -12.04 1.68
N ARG A 278 -30.84 -11.13 2.50
CA ARG A 278 -30.18 -9.84 2.83
C ARG A 278 -28.90 -10.00 3.67
N ASP A 279 -28.71 -11.14 4.32
CA ASP A 279 -27.49 -11.47 5.05
C ASP A 279 -26.35 -11.98 4.13
N GLN A 280 -26.68 -12.37 2.88
CA GLN A 280 -25.70 -12.79 1.87
C GLN A 280 -24.99 -11.58 1.27
N ARG A 281 -23.82 -11.28 1.85
CA ARG A 281 -23.01 -10.11 1.52
C ARG A 281 -21.82 -10.51 0.66
N ALA A 282 -21.94 -10.30 -0.65
CA ALA A 282 -20.95 -10.75 -1.62
C ALA A 282 -20.55 -9.67 -2.65
N PHE A 283 -21.11 -8.47 -2.58
CA PHE A 283 -20.87 -7.43 -3.57
C PHE A 283 -20.05 -6.28 -3.01
N SER A 284 -19.16 -5.77 -3.84
CA SER A 284 -18.57 -4.46 -3.66
C SER A 284 -19.43 -3.44 -4.39
N VAL A 285 -19.50 -2.24 -3.85
CA VAL A 285 -20.36 -1.17 -4.38
C VAL A 285 -19.52 0.08 -4.61
N VAL A 286 -19.77 0.76 -5.72
CA VAL A 286 -19.19 2.06 -6.04
C VAL A 286 -20.29 3.04 -6.38
N GLY A 287 -20.15 4.28 -5.95
CA GLY A 287 -21.07 5.37 -6.28
C GLY A 287 -20.30 6.54 -6.88
N ARG A 288 -20.90 7.22 -7.86
CA ARG A 288 -20.40 8.53 -8.30
C ARG A 288 -21.19 9.62 -7.58
N LEU A 289 -20.49 10.52 -6.90
CA LEU A 289 -21.09 11.69 -6.26
C LEU A 289 -21.79 12.58 -7.29
N ALA A 290 -22.88 13.21 -6.88
CA ALA A 290 -23.46 14.32 -7.64
C ALA A 290 -22.54 15.55 -7.60
N ASP A 291 -22.73 16.48 -8.55
CA ASP A 291 -21.86 17.63 -8.71
C ASP A 291 -21.88 18.52 -7.45
N GLY A 292 -20.70 18.82 -6.91
CA GLY A 292 -20.54 19.69 -5.74
C GLY A 292 -20.82 19.03 -4.39
N VAL A 293 -21.14 17.74 -4.35
CA VAL A 293 -21.36 16.98 -3.11
C VAL A 293 -20.03 16.66 -2.42
N SER A 294 -19.95 16.93 -1.12
CA SER A 294 -18.81 16.55 -0.29
C SER A 294 -18.88 15.10 0.20
N LEU A 295 -17.75 14.53 0.59
CA LEU A 295 -17.69 13.20 1.20
C LEU A 295 -18.60 13.09 2.44
N ASP A 296 -18.63 14.13 3.28
CA ASP A 296 -19.45 14.16 4.49
C ASP A 296 -20.95 14.17 4.17
N GLN A 297 -21.36 14.87 3.11
CA GLN A 297 -22.75 14.87 2.63
C GLN A 297 -23.15 13.51 2.08
N ALA A 298 -22.26 12.87 1.32
CA ALA A 298 -22.48 11.53 0.78
C ALA A 298 -22.56 10.47 1.90
N GLN A 299 -21.68 10.57 2.90
CA GLN A 299 -21.70 9.71 4.09
C GLN A 299 -23.01 9.88 4.87
N ALA A 300 -23.42 11.13 5.14
CA ALA A 300 -24.65 11.40 5.88
C ALA A 300 -25.91 10.88 5.17
N ASP A 301 -25.96 10.99 3.84
CA ASP A 301 -27.05 10.46 3.03
C ASP A 301 -27.13 8.94 3.10
N LEU A 302 -26.00 8.25 2.88
CA LEU A 302 -25.95 6.80 2.95
C LEU A 302 -26.22 6.27 4.38
N ASP A 303 -25.82 7.02 5.41
CA ASP A 303 -26.16 6.75 6.80
C ASP A 303 -27.67 6.84 7.05
N ALA A 304 -28.35 7.84 6.48
CA ALA A 304 -29.80 7.98 6.59
C ALA A 304 -30.55 6.81 5.95
N VAL A 305 -30.15 6.41 4.73
CA VAL A 305 -30.72 5.23 4.06
C VAL A 305 -30.46 3.97 4.88
N THR A 306 -29.24 3.79 5.38
CA THR A 306 -28.84 2.61 6.16
C THR A 306 -29.55 2.54 7.51
N ALA A 307 -29.76 3.66 8.20
CA ALA A 307 -30.56 3.70 9.42
C ALA A 307 -32.01 3.23 9.16
N GLY A 308 -32.59 3.61 8.02
CA GLY A 308 -33.88 3.09 7.57
C GLY A 308 -33.87 1.58 7.31
N LEU A 309 -32.77 1.03 6.79
CA LEU A 309 -32.59 -0.41 6.61
C LEU A 309 -32.46 -1.15 7.93
N VAL A 310 -31.71 -0.62 8.90
CA VAL A 310 -31.61 -1.20 10.25
C VAL A 310 -32.99 -1.27 10.92
N GLY A 311 -33.82 -0.24 10.76
CA GLY A 311 -35.19 -0.24 11.28
C GLY A 311 -36.11 -1.25 10.60
N ARG A 312 -36.00 -1.42 9.27
CA ARG A 312 -36.84 -2.36 8.49
C ARG A 312 -36.38 -3.81 8.60
N TYR A 313 -35.09 -4.04 8.72
CA TYR A 313 -34.44 -5.36 8.66
C TYR A 313 -33.44 -5.54 9.82
N PRO A 314 -33.89 -5.49 11.07
CA PRO A 314 -32.99 -5.58 12.23
C PRO A 314 -32.22 -6.90 12.28
N ASP A 315 -32.84 -8.02 11.89
CA ASP A 315 -32.21 -9.35 11.93
C ASP A 315 -30.96 -9.45 11.06
N THR A 316 -30.91 -8.73 9.95
CA THR A 316 -29.79 -8.78 9.01
C THR A 316 -28.88 -7.56 9.10
N ASN A 317 -29.38 -6.39 9.52
CA ASN A 317 -28.64 -5.12 9.42
C ASN A 317 -28.30 -4.49 10.78
N ALA A 318 -28.75 -5.04 11.92
CA ALA A 318 -28.36 -4.52 13.23
C ALA A 318 -26.82 -4.49 13.41
N GLY A 319 -26.31 -3.40 13.99
CA GLY A 319 -24.86 -3.20 14.20
C GLY A 319 -24.09 -2.74 12.95
N LEU A 320 -24.73 -2.68 11.78
CA LEU A 320 -24.10 -2.20 10.55
C LEU A 320 -24.32 -0.69 10.34
N ARG A 321 -23.33 -0.04 9.74
CA ARG A 321 -23.39 1.36 9.32
C ARG A 321 -22.89 1.50 7.89
N ALA A 322 -23.32 2.55 7.19
CA ALA A 322 -22.73 2.86 5.89
C ALA A 322 -21.31 3.39 6.06
N HIS A 323 -20.47 3.13 5.06
CA HIS A 323 -19.17 3.74 4.95
C HIS A 323 -18.90 4.16 3.50
N VAL A 324 -18.57 5.43 3.34
CA VAL A 324 -18.21 6.05 2.07
C VAL A 324 -16.74 6.45 2.13
N ALA A 325 -15.95 5.96 1.19
CA ALA A 325 -14.54 6.24 1.10
C ALA A 325 -14.12 6.50 -0.35
N PRO A 326 -13.10 7.32 -0.61
CA PRO A 326 -12.52 7.43 -1.94
C PRO A 326 -12.13 6.05 -2.49
N SER A 327 -12.49 5.73 -3.73
CA SER A 327 -12.25 4.41 -4.31
C SER A 327 -10.76 3.99 -4.28
N THR A 328 -9.84 4.96 -4.34
CA THR A 328 -8.39 4.74 -4.21
C THR A 328 -7.94 4.29 -2.81
N SER A 329 -8.75 4.51 -1.77
CA SER A 329 -8.40 4.23 -0.36
C SER A 329 -8.82 2.84 0.12
N THR A 330 -9.84 2.23 -0.49
CA THR A 330 -10.31 0.88 -0.11
C THR A 330 -9.33 -0.21 -0.55
N SER A 331 -8.54 0.08 -1.59
CA SER A 331 -7.49 -0.81 -2.12
C SER A 331 -6.40 -1.16 -1.10
N THR A 332 -6.17 -0.32 -0.09
CA THR A 332 -5.10 -0.53 0.91
C THR A 332 -5.55 -1.30 2.17
N ARG A 333 -6.85 -1.46 2.43
CA ARG A 333 -7.33 -2.08 3.69
C ARG A 333 -7.78 -3.54 3.57
N SER A 334 -8.29 -3.98 2.42
CA SER A 334 -8.80 -5.35 2.24
C SER A 334 -7.77 -6.46 2.46
N PHE A 335 -6.46 -6.16 2.43
CA PHE A 335 -5.39 -7.15 2.59
C PHE A 335 -4.76 -7.23 3.99
N ARG A 336 -5.23 -6.46 4.98
CA ARG A 336 -4.66 -6.48 6.33
C ARG A 336 -5.23 -7.55 7.27
N GLY A 337 -6.10 -8.43 6.77
CA GLY A 337 -6.69 -9.51 7.55
C GLY A 337 -6.66 -10.84 6.82
N ARG A 338 -5.54 -11.55 6.89
CA ARG A 338 -5.44 -13.01 7.07
C ARG A 338 -4.12 -13.35 7.73
#